data_AF-A0A1Y5FIQ7-F1
#
_entry.id   AF-A0A1Y5FIQ7-F1
#
_cell.length_a   1.000
_cell.length_b   1.000
_cell.length_c   1.000
_cell.angle_alpha   90.00
_cell.angle_beta   90.00
_cell.angle_gamma   90.00
#
_symmetry.space_group_name_H-M   'P 1'
#
loop_
_entity.id
_entity.type
_entity.pdbx_description
1 polymer ?
#
loop_
_entity_poly.entity_id
_entity_poly.type
_entity_poly.pdbx_seq_one_letter_code
_entity_poly.pdbx_strand_id
1 'polypeptide(L)'
;MKTILALISITFCIQTSASVAQFSSLTSSLQSRYLIKVNHLNDVARKVRLATPSLLQRWGVLGKGVEAHYNAYLNLVVIRKEYVTNGRVYDFNDFKRLNKPYHFSTFGSTVFHELTHADMDVFIEESNSSFAYFLKGDLKKWFKKNHRRFNAKIAVHETLGYTADGIVEVLDNDISTLLLNFGYDFYRGKCFKKSALLRIYERRNLKEGIKFSSDDVRPYSERMFPHSIWVKGKDINLRSPRMPDNYRKFIFSYFQRSYELASSKSEYAKKMNDSKYLNIIKRCYTDAGIELE
;
A
#
# COMPACT_ATOMS: atom_id res chain seq x y z
N MET A 1 2.26 -47.78 -35.36
CA MET A 1 2.96 -46.78 -34.51
C MET A 1 2.81 -45.42 -35.18
N LYS A 2 1.91 -44.58 -34.66
CA LYS A 2 2.21 -43.38 -33.85
C LYS A 2 2.46 -42.14 -34.70
N THR A 3 1.40 -41.37 -34.91
CA THR A 3 1.45 -39.89 -34.89
C THR A 3 0.02 -39.35 -34.75
N ILE A 4 -0.49 -39.33 -33.52
CA ILE A 4 -1.60 -38.45 -33.16
C ILE A 4 -0.93 -37.12 -32.77
N LEU A 5 -1.03 -36.13 -33.67
CA LEU A 5 -0.80 -34.73 -33.33
C LEU A 5 -1.88 -34.32 -32.32
N ALA A 6 -1.56 -34.41 -31.02
CA ALA A 6 -2.25 -33.64 -30.02
C ALA A 6 -1.74 -32.20 -30.15
N LEU A 7 -2.44 -31.39 -30.96
CA LEU A 7 -2.45 -29.94 -30.80
C LEU A 7 -2.97 -29.68 -29.37
N ILE A 8 -2.04 -29.52 -28.43
CA ILE A 8 -2.35 -28.89 -27.15
C ILE A 8 -2.54 -27.41 -27.51
N SER A 9 -3.76 -27.07 -27.91
CA SER A 9 -4.28 -25.71 -27.79
C SER A 9 -4.18 -25.36 -26.31
N ILE A 10 -3.05 -24.77 -25.93
CA ILE A 10 -2.96 -23.96 -24.72
C ILE A 10 -3.85 -22.75 -25.01
N THR A 11 -5.16 -22.95 -24.82
CA THR A 11 -6.12 -21.87 -24.75
C THR A 11 -5.82 -21.15 -23.45
N PHE A 12 -4.77 -20.32 -23.48
CA PHE A 12 -4.56 -19.25 -22.53
C PHE A 12 -5.77 -18.34 -22.74
N CYS A 13 -6.86 -18.60 -22.01
CA CYS A 13 -7.96 -17.65 -21.87
C CYS A 13 -7.41 -16.46 -21.07
N ILE A 14 -6.60 -15.65 -21.75
CA ILE A 14 -6.29 -14.29 -21.36
C ILE A 14 -7.60 -13.57 -21.54
N GLN A 15 -8.40 -13.46 -20.47
CA GLN A 15 -9.53 -12.55 -20.45
C GLN A 15 -8.95 -11.13 -20.56
N THR A 16 -8.81 -10.63 -21.78
CA THR A 16 -8.37 -9.27 -22.12
C THR A 16 -9.51 -8.27 -21.96
N SER A 17 -10.15 -8.24 -20.80
CA SER A 17 -11.24 -7.30 -20.51
C SER A 17 -10.74 -6.23 -19.53
N ALA A 18 -10.38 -5.06 -20.08
CA ALA A 18 -10.16 -3.76 -19.42
C ALA A 18 -9.41 -3.79 -18.06
N SER A 19 -8.07 -3.77 -18.11
CA SER A 19 -7.14 -3.74 -16.95
C SER A 19 -7.47 -2.70 -15.88
N VAL A 20 -7.97 -1.51 -16.25
CA VAL A 20 -8.28 -0.43 -15.29
C VAL A 20 -9.37 -0.80 -14.30
N ALA A 21 -10.42 -1.49 -14.77
CA ALA A 21 -11.56 -1.85 -13.92
C ALA A 21 -11.18 -2.89 -12.85
N GLN A 22 -10.09 -3.63 -13.07
CA GLN A 22 -9.69 -4.74 -12.21
C GLN A 22 -9.21 -4.23 -10.84
N PHE A 23 -8.48 -3.10 -10.80
CA PHE A 23 -7.89 -2.56 -9.56
C PHE A 23 -8.56 -1.26 -9.08
N SER A 24 -9.41 -0.61 -9.87
CA SER A 24 -9.96 0.72 -9.57
C SER A 24 -10.67 0.83 -8.21
N SER A 25 -11.42 -0.20 -7.82
CA SER A 25 -12.12 -0.24 -6.53
C SER A 25 -11.17 -0.34 -5.33
N LEU A 26 -10.11 -1.14 -5.47
CA LEU A 26 -9.02 -1.24 -4.49
C LEU A 26 -8.29 0.10 -4.36
N THR A 27 -7.82 0.68 -5.47
CA THR A 27 -7.07 1.94 -5.44
C THR A 27 -7.91 3.08 -4.89
N SER A 28 -9.21 3.13 -5.24
CA SER A 28 -10.17 4.08 -4.65
C SER A 28 -10.31 3.88 -3.14
N SER A 29 -10.29 2.65 -2.66
CA SER A 29 -10.29 2.34 -1.22
C SER A 29 -9.00 2.79 -0.53
N LEU A 30 -7.83 2.60 -1.15
CA LEU A 30 -6.55 3.11 -0.65
C LEU A 30 -6.56 4.65 -0.55
N GLN A 31 -6.97 5.35 -1.62
CA GLN A 31 -7.10 6.81 -1.63
C GLN A 31 -8.04 7.29 -0.52
N SER A 32 -9.23 6.70 -0.45
CA SER A 32 -10.26 7.12 0.50
C SER A 32 -9.88 6.81 1.95
N ARG A 33 -9.24 5.67 2.24
CA ARG A 33 -8.82 5.33 3.60
C ARG A 33 -7.61 6.14 4.04
N TYR A 34 -6.60 6.29 3.19
CA TYR A 34 -5.29 6.78 3.62
C TYR A 34 -4.98 8.21 3.16
N LEU A 35 -5.90 8.88 2.47
CA LEU A 35 -5.76 10.26 1.99
C LEU A 35 -4.54 10.46 1.07
N ILE A 36 -4.26 9.46 0.24
CA ILE A 36 -3.22 9.48 -0.80
C ILE A 36 -3.86 9.69 -2.17
N LYS A 37 -3.18 10.34 -3.11
CA LYS A 37 -3.60 10.31 -4.52
C LYS A 37 -3.24 8.98 -5.14
N VAL A 38 -4.11 8.43 -5.97
CA VAL A 38 -3.85 7.14 -6.66
C VAL A 38 -3.87 7.25 -8.18
N ASN A 39 -3.79 8.46 -8.75
CA ASN A 39 -3.78 8.64 -10.21
C ASN A 39 -2.62 7.88 -10.87
N HIS A 40 -1.40 8.04 -10.34
CA HIS A 40 -0.23 7.29 -10.82
C HIS A 40 -0.39 5.78 -10.64
N LEU A 41 -0.91 5.33 -9.47
CA LEU A 41 -1.17 3.90 -9.24
C LEU A 41 -2.21 3.34 -10.21
N ASN A 42 -3.23 4.12 -10.56
CA ASN A 42 -4.21 3.76 -11.57
C ASN A 42 -3.54 3.61 -12.93
N ASP A 43 -2.63 4.51 -13.30
CA ASP A 43 -1.86 4.45 -14.56
C ASP A 43 -1.03 3.17 -14.66
N VAL A 44 -0.34 2.81 -13.58
CA VAL A 44 0.34 1.51 -13.42
C VAL A 44 -0.64 0.35 -13.57
N ALA A 45 -1.77 0.40 -12.86
CA ALA A 45 -2.79 -0.65 -12.91
C ALA A 45 -3.36 -0.88 -14.32
N ARG A 46 -3.41 0.15 -15.19
CA ARG A 46 -3.87 -0.01 -16.59
C ARG A 46 -2.90 -0.81 -17.44
N LYS A 47 -1.63 -0.86 -17.05
CA LYS A 47 -0.56 -1.50 -17.82
C LYS A 47 -0.33 -2.94 -17.42
N VAL A 48 -0.80 -3.35 -16.24
CA VAL A 48 -0.74 -4.73 -15.75
C VAL A 48 -2.03 -5.49 -15.99
N ARG A 49 -1.93 -6.82 -16.01
CA ARG A 49 -3.10 -7.72 -16.05
C ARG A 49 -3.32 -8.39 -14.70
N LEU A 50 -4.56 -8.46 -14.24
CA LEU A 50 -4.93 -9.32 -13.11
C LEU A 50 -5.00 -10.78 -13.57
N ALA A 51 -4.43 -11.68 -12.78
CA ALA A 51 -4.60 -13.11 -12.93
C ALA A 51 -4.96 -13.75 -11.58
N THR A 52 -5.55 -14.95 -11.63
CA THR A 52 -5.69 -15.83 -10.46
C THR A 52 -4.92 -17.12 -10.72
N PRO A 53 -4.32 -17.76 -9.69
CA PRO A 53 -3.54 -18.98 -9.89
C PRO A 53 -4.37 -20.07 -10.58
N SER A 54 -3.84 -20.68 -11.63
CA SER A 54 -4.38 -21.94 -12.16
C SER A 54 -4.16 -23.10 -11.17
N LEU A 55 -4.88 -24.22 -11.35
CA LEU A 55 -4.73 -25.42 -10.51
C LEU A 55 -3.26 -25.90 -10.43
N LEU A 56 -2.48 -25.75 -11.51
CA LEU A 56 -1.06 -26.09 -11.57
C LEU A 56 -0.15 -25.01 -10.93
N GLN A 57 -0.53 -23.73 -11.00
CA GLN A 57 0.24 -22.62 -10.42
C GLN A 57 0.09 -22.48 -8.90
N ARG A 58 -0.94 -23.11 -8.30
CA ARG A 58 -1.13 -23.18 -6.83
C ARG A 58 0.09 -23.72 -6.08
N TRP A 59 0.96 -24.46 -6.74
CA TRP A 59 2.15 -25.08 -6.14
C TRP A 59 3.46 -24.33 -6.41
N GLY A 60 3.49 -23.36 -7.34
CA GLY A 60 4.73 -22.74 -7.81
C GLY A 60 4.77 -21.20 -7.83
N VAL A 61 3.62 -20.51 -7.80
CA VAL A 61 3.58 -19.03 -8.00
C VAL A 61 3.18 -18.26 -6.73
N LEU A 62 2.35 -18.85 -5.88
CA LEU A 62 2.07 -18.32 -4.54
C LEU A 62 2.49 -19.36 -3.52
N GLY A 63 3.58 -19.10 -2.79
CA GLY A 63 3.90 -19.90 -1.61
C GLY A 63 2.72 -19.88 -0.63
N LYS A 64 2.62 -20.90 0.24
CA LYS A 64 1.64 -20.92 1.34
C LYS A 64 1.84 -19.67 2.22
N GLY A 65 1.08 -18.61 1.95
CA GLY A 65 1.14 -17.35 2.72
C GLY A 65 1.13 -16.06 1.89
N VAL A 66 1.40 -16.11 0.58
CA VAL A 66 1.48 -14.91 -0.26
C VAL A 66 0.09 -14.54 -0.80
N GLU A 67 -0.37 -13.29 -0.62
CA GLU A 67 -1.71 -12.82 -1.05
C GLU A 67 -1.75 -12.33 -2.51
N ALA A 68 -0.64 -11.76 -3.00
CA ALA A 68 -0.45 -11.36 -4.38
C ALA A 68 1.01 -11.55 -4.83
N HIS A 69 1.27 -11.66 -6.14
CA HIS A 69 2.61 -11.78 -6.71
C HIS A 69 2.69 -11.19 -8.13
N TYR A 70 3.71 -10.40 -8.40
CA TYR A 70 3.99 -9.81 -9.70
C TYR A 70 4.92 -10.70 -10.54
N ASN A 71 4.51 -10.98 -11.78
CA ASN A 71 5.33 -11.64 -12.78
C ASN A 71 5.72 -10.64 -13.88
N ALA A 72 6.99 -10.20 -13.82
CA ALA A 72 7.56 -9.23 -14.75
C ALA A 72 7.53 -9.69 -16.23
N TYR A 73 7.70 -10.99 -16.50
CA TYR A 73 7.75 -11.50 -17.87
C TYR A 73 6.40 -11.38 -18.59
N LEU A 74 5.30 -11.63 -17.86
CA LEU A 74 3.95 -11.56 -18.40
C LEU A 74 3.22 -10.26 -18.05
N ASN A 75 3.90 -9.36 -17.32
CA ASN A 75 3.36 -8.13 -16.75
C ASN A 75 1.99 -8.33 -16.07
N LEU A 76 1.93 -9.30 -15.16
CA LEU A 76 0.70 -9.67 -14.46
C LEU A 76 0.88 -9.63 -12.95
N VAL A 77 -0.20 -9.29 -12.27
CA VAL A 77 -0.33 -9.43 -10.82
C VAL A 77 -1.25 -10.61 -10.56
N VAL A 78 -0.71 -11.68 -10.00
CA VAL A 78 -1.46 -12.85 -9.56
C VAL A 78 -2.03 -12.57 -8.18
N ILE A 79 -3.34 -12.64 -8.02
CA ILE A 79 -4.01 -12.52 -6.72
C ILE A 79 -4.74 -13.82 -6.42
N ARG A 80 -4.76 -14.21 -5.14
CA ARG A 80 -5.54 -15.36 -4.70
C ARG A 80 -7.01 -15.24 -5.12
N LYS A 81 -7.59 -16.34 -5.59
CA LYS A 81 -8.93 -16.36 -6.20
C LYS A 81 -10.00 -15.85 -5.21
N GLU A 82 -9.84 -16.11 -3.92
CA GLU A 82 -10.75 -15.64 -2.87
C GLU A 82 -10.80 -14.11 -2.71
N TYR A 83 -9.82 -13.36 -3.23
CA TYR A 83 -9.78 -11.90 -3.20
C TYR A 83 -10.08 -11.26 -4.56
N VAL A 84 -10.68 -12.03 -5.47
CA VAL A 84 -11.14 -11.57 -6.77
C VAL A 84 -12.62 -11.91 -6.93
N THR A 85 -13.44 -10.91 -7.27
CA THR A 85 -14.87 -11.09 -7.54
C THR A 85 -15.24 -10.36 -8.81
N ASN A 86 -16.02 -10.99 -9.70
CA ASN A 86 -16.46 -10.39 -10.97
C ASN A 86 -15.34 -9.71 -11.77
N GLY A 87 -14.14 -10.32 -11.79
CA GLY A 87 -12.97 -9.80 -12.52
C GLY A 87 -12.27 -8.59 -11.87
N ARG A 88 -12.67 -8.17 -10.66
CA ARG A 88 -12.01 -7.10 -9.90
C ARG A 88 -11.42 -7.61 -8.59
N VAL A 89 -10.38 -6.93 -8.14
CA VAL A 89 -9.74 -7.13 -6.84
C VAL A 89 -10.66 -6.62 -5.73
N TYR A 90 -10.62 -7.29 -4.57
CA TYR A 90 -11.39 -6.88 -3.39
C TYR A 90 -11.01 -5.47 -2.95
N ASP A 91 -12.03 -4.71 -2.56
CA ASP A 91 -11.91 -3.37 -1.99
C ASP A 91 -12.17 -3.40 -0.47
N PHE A 92 -12.10 -2.25 0.20
CA PHE A 92 -12.34 -2.20 1.65
C PHE A 92 -13.75 -2.65 2.04
N ASN A 93 -14.76 -2.37 1.21
CA ASN A 93 -16.14 -2.73 1.49
C ASN A 93 -16.37 -4.23 1.35
N ASP A 94 -15.65 -4.93 0.46
CA ASP A 94 -15.64 -6.40 0.42
C ASP A 94 -15.18 -6.99 1.76
N PHE A 95 -14.03 -6.53 2.27
CA PHE A 95 -13.53 -6.98 3.58
C PHE A 95 -14.45 -6.62 4.73
N LYS A 96 -15.11 -5.46 4.69
CA LYS A 96 -16.11 -5.06 5.68
C LYS A 96 -17.32 -6.00 5.66
N ARG A 97 -17.83 -6.38 4.49
CA ARG A 97 -18.94 -7.36 4.35
C ARG A 97 -18.57 -8.73 4.91
N LEU A 98 -17.30 -9.11 4.83
CA LEU A 98 -16.78 -10.35 5.41
C LEU A 98 -16.46 -10.25 6.92
N ASN A 99 -16.80 -9.14 7.57
CA ASN A 99 -16.46 -8.85 8.96
C ASN A 99 -14.94 -8.96 9.25
N LYS A 100 -14.12 -8.60 8.25
CA LYS A 100 -12.64 -8.61 8.31
C LYS A 100 -12.03 -7.27 7.88
N PRO A 101 -12.52 -6.11 8.38
CA PRO A 101 -12.05 -4.81 7.90
C PRO A 101 -10.55 -4.56 8.14
N TYR A 102 -9.96 -5.23 9.14
CA TYR A 102 -8.53 -5.14 9.45
C TYR A 102 -7.64 -5.88 8.44
N HIS A 103 -8.16 -6.88 7.70
CA HIS A 103 -7.39 -7.57 6.67
C HIS A 103 -7.12 -6.67 5.46
N PHE A 104 -7.92 -5.63 5.25
CA PHE A 104 -7.77 -4.76 4.09
C PHE A 104 -6.41 -4.05 4.07
N SER A 105 -5.85 -3.66 5.22
CA SER A 105 -4.55 -2.96 5.22
C SER A 105 -3.43 -3.89 4.76
N THR A 106 -3.34 -5.12 5.30
CA THR A 106 -2.38 -6.14 4.84
C THR A 106 -2.56 -6.47 3.36
N PHE A 107 -3.79 -6.70 2.92
CA PHE A 107 -4.07 -7.06 1.54
C PHE A 107 -3.78 -5.91 0.57
N GLY A 108 -4.27 -4.71 0.89
CA GLY A 108 -4.04 -3.50 0.09
C GLY A 108 -2.57 -3.12 0.03
N SER A 109 -1.83 -3.28 1.12
CA SER A 109 -0.37 -3.17 1.18
C SER A 109 0.28 -4.12 0.18
N THR A 110 -0.03 -5.42 0.29
CA THR A 110 0.55 -6.45 -0.59
C THR A 110 0.25 -6.15 -2.06
N VAL A 111 -0.98 -5.78 -2.43
CA VAL A 111 -1.27 -5.46 -3.84
C VAL A 111 -0.55 -4.18 -4.27
N PHE A 112 -0.39 -3.19 -3.39
CA PHE A 112 0.36 -1.96 -3.71
C PHE A 112 1.87 -2.25 -3.89
N HIS A 113 2.45 -3.15 -3.09
CA HIS A 113 3.80 -3.68 -3.29
C HIS A 113 3.96 -4.26 -4.70
N GLU A 114 3.07 -5.18 -5.10
CA GLU A 114 3.16 -5.84 -6.41
C GLU A 114 2.95 -4.86 -7.57
N LEU A 115 2.04 -3.89 -7.42
CA LEU A 115 1.88 -2.82 -8.40
C LEU A 115 3.12 -1.93 -8.47
N THR A 116 3.85 -1.75 -7.39
CA THR A 116 5.10 -0.97 -7.38
C THR A 116 6.22 -1.66 -8.15
N HIS A 117 6.28 -3.00 -8.16
CA HIS A 117 7.17 -3.71 -9.07
C HIS A 117 6.83 -3.42 -10.53
N ALA A 118 5.54 -3.40 -10.87
CA ALA A 118 5.11 -3.07 -12.22
C ALA A 118 5.36 -1.61 -12.59
N ASP A 119 5.22 -0.68 -11.65
CA ASP A 119 5.61 0.73 -11.81
C ASP A 119 7.09 0.85 -12.17
N MET A 120 7.93 0.07 -11.48
CA MET A 120 9.35 0.00 -11.77
C MET A 120 9.62 -0.49 -13.19
N ASP A 121 8.98 -1.56 -13.63
CA ASP A 121 9.21 -2.11 -14.97
C ASP A 121 8.61 -1.23 -16.09
N VAL A 122 7.44 -0.62 -15.88
CA VAL A 122 6.70 0.08 -16.95
C VAL A 122 6.99 1.57 -17.03
N PHE A 123 7.17 2.27 -15.90
CA PHE A 123 7.31 3.73 -15.90
C PHE A 123 8.72 4.16 -15.49
N ILE A 124 9.31 3.54 -14.47
CA ILE A 124 10.58 4.01 -13.93
C ILE A 124 11.74 3.53 -14.80
N GLU A 125 11.84 2.23 -15.08
CA GLU A 125 12.93 1.66 -15.89
C GLU A 125 12.90 2.17 -17.34
N GLU A 126 11.75 2.57 -17.88
CA GLU A 126 11.67 3.16 -19.24
C GLU A 126 11.96 4.67 -19.26
N SER A 127 12.04 5.34 -18.10
CA SER A 127 12.26 6.79 -18.03
C SER A 127 13.74 7.19 -18.04
N ASN A 128 14.01 8.40 -18.54
CA ASN A 128 15.30 9.10 -18.41
C ASN A 128 15.34 10.00 -17.16
N SER A 129 14.59 9.66 -16.11
CA SER A 129 14.49 10.47 -14.90
C SER A 129 15.71 10.31 -13.98
N SER A 130 15.99 11.33 -13.16
CA SER A 130 17.00 11.24 -12.10
C SER A 130 16.73 10.08 -11.14
N PHE A 131 15.45 9.76 -10.92
CA PHE A 131 15.04 8.61 -10.11
C PHE A 131 15.45 7.27 -10.75
N ALA A 132 15.21 7.09 -12.05
CA ALA A 132 15.63 5.89 -12.77
C ALA A 132 17.16 5.71 -12.75
N TYR A 133 17.92 6.81 -12.94
CA TYR A 133 19.38 6.78 -12.85
C TYR A 133 19.87 6.39 -11.45
N PHE A 134 19.28 6.92 -10.41
CA PHE A 134 19.59 6.55 -9.02
C PHE A 134 19.35 5.05 -8.76
N LEU A 135 18.19 4.51 -9.18
CA LEU A 135 17.87 3.10 -8.96
C LEU A 135 18.83 2.17 -9.72
N LYS A 136 19.05 2.44 -11.01
CA LYS A 136 19.91 1.62 -11.88
C LYS A 136 21.40 1.78 -11.57
N GLY A 137 21.79 2.93 -11.05
CA GLY A 137 23.16 3.29 -10.68
C GLY A 137 23.41 3.11 -9.19
N ASP A 138 23.19 4.15 -8.42
CA ASP A 138 23.67 4.31 -7.04
C ASP A 138 23.09 3.27 -6.08
N LEU A 139 21.79 3.02 -6.12
CA LEU A 139 21.14 2.04 -5.25
C LEU A 139 21.58 0.62 -5.60
N LYS A 140 21.59 0.27 -6.90
CA LYS A 140 22.07 -1.03 -7.38
C LYS A 140 23.54 -1.26 -7.03
N LYS A 141 24.40 -0.25 -7.19
CA LYS A 141 25.82 -0.30 -6.78
C LYS A 141 25.97 -0.53 -5.29
N TRP A 142 25.14 0.13 -4.48
CA TRP A 142 25.13 -0.07 -3.02
C TRP A 142 24.78 -1.52 -2.66
N PHE A 143 23.73 -2.10 -3.25
CA PHE A 143 23.40 -3.52 -3.02
C PHE A 143 24.52 -4.47 -3.48
N LYS A 144 25.11 -4.22 -4.67
CA LYS A 144 26.26 -5.01 -5.15
C LYS A 144 27.45 -4.95 -4.21
N LYS A 145 27.71 -3.81 -3.57
CA LYS A 145 28.83 -3.64 -2.63
C LYS A 145 28.56 -4.33 -1.29
N ASN A 146 27.37 -4.11 -0.73
CA ASN A 146 27.04 -4.43 0.66
C ASN A 146 26.35 -5.79 0.85
N HIS A 147 25.64 -6.28 -0.16
CA HIS A 147 24.86 -7.51 -0.11
C HIS A 147 25.19 -8.41 -1.31
N ARG A 148 26.49 -8.68 -1.51
CA ARG A 148 27.08 -9.38 -2.68
C ARG A 148 26.44 -10.72 -3.05
N ARG A 149 25.85 -11.42 -2.09
CA ARG A 149 25.22 -12.75 -2.28
C ARG A 149 23.83 -12.69 -2.92
N PHE A 150 23.25 -11.50 -3.06
CA PHE A 150 21.90 -11.29 -3.55
C PHE A 150 21.90 -10.65 -4.93
N ASN A 151 20.84 -10.89 -5.69
CA ASN A 151 20.66 -10.21 -6.96
C ASN A 151 20.29 -8.74 -6.70
N ALA A 152 21.21 -7.82 -7.01
CA ALA A 152 21.02 -6.40 -6.75
C ALA A 152 19.85 -5.77 -7.53
N LYS A 153 19.48 -6.29 -8.71
CA LYS A 153 18.28 -5.79 -9.43
C LYS A 153 17.03 -6.12 -8.63
N ILE A 154 16.89 -7.36 -8.18
CA ILE A 154 15.75 -7.81 -7.36
C ILE A 154 15.72 -7.04 -6.05
N ALA A 155 16.86 -6.88 -5.36
CA ALA A 155 16.89 -6.10 -4.12
C ALA A 155 16.43 -4.64 -4.30
N VAL A 156 16.72 -4.00 -5.44
CA VAL A 156 16.17 -2.66 -5.76
C VAL A 156 14.65 -2.71 -5.92
N HIS A 157 14.14 -3.67 -6.68
CA HIS A 157 12.69 -3.89 -6.88
C HIS A 157 11.97 -4.07 -5.53
N GLU A 158 12.47 -4.98 -4.71
CA GLU A 158 11.94 -5.28 -3.37
C GLU A 158 12.03 -4.07 -2.44
N THR A 159 13.10 -3.27 -2.51
CA THR A 159 13.18 -2.03 -1.71
C THR A 159 12.03 -1.08 -2.02
N LEU A 160 11.64 -0.94 -3.29
CA LEU A 160 10.48 -0.12 -3.65
C LEU A 160 9.18 -0.77 -3.19
N GLY A 161 8.98 -2.07 -3.47
CA GLY A 161 7.79 -2.81 -3.06
C GLY A 161 7.54 -2.72 -1.55
N TYR A 162 8.56 -3.02 -0.74
CA TYR A 162 8.47 -2.93 0.73
C TYR A 162 8.37 -1.49 1.25
N THR A 163 8.79 -0.47 0.48
CA THR A 163 8.48 0.92 0.82
C THR A 163 7.01 1.24 0.60
N ALA A 164 6.38 0.70 -0.46
CA ALA A 164 4.94 0.80 -0.68
C ALA A 164 4.14 0.11 0.44
N ASP A 165 4.63 -1.03 0.92
CA ASP A 165 4.04 -1.67 2.11
C ASP A 165 4.10 -0.77 3.34
N GLY A 166 5.29 -0.24 3.64
CA GLY A 166 5.50 0.66 4.78
C GLY A 166 4.63 1.91 4.71
N ILE A 167 4.28 2.41 3.52
CA ILE A 167 3.32 3.52 3.35
C ILE A 167 1.94 3.13 3.88
N VAL A 168 1.39 1.98 3.46
CA VAL A 168 0.05 1.55 3.90
C VAL A 168 0.05 1.26 5.39
N GLU A 169 1.05 0.53 5.89
CA GLU A 169 1.13 0.16 7.31
C GLU A 169 1.23 1.40 8.22
N VAL A 170 2.12 2.35 7.89
CA VAL A 170 2.32 3.55 8.70
C VAL A 170 1.09 4.45 8.66
N LEU A 171 0.46 4.61 7.49
CA LEU A 171 -0.75 5.45 7.38
C LEU A 171 -1.96 4.81 8.08
N ASP A 172 -2.17 3.49 7.98
CA ASP A 172 -3.25 2.78 8.68
C ASP A 172 -3.08 2.91 10.20
N ASN A 173 -1.86 2.81 10.71
CA ASN A 173 -1.54 3.03 12.13
C ASN A 173 -1.74 4.49 12.55
N ASP A 174 -1.24 5.44 11.76
CA ASP A 174 -1.31 6.87 12.11
C ASP A 174 -2.74 7.40 12.09
N ILE A 175 -3.52 7.01 11.08
CA ILE A 175 -4.92 7.42 11.00
C ILE A 175 -5.76 6.79 12.12
N SER A 176 -5.54 5.50 12.41
CA SER A 176 -6.20 4.80 13.51
C SER A 176 -5.90 5.50 14.84
N THR A 177 -4.63 5.79 15.10
CA THR A 177 -4.19 6.50 16.31
C THR A 177 -4.83 7.89 16.42
N LEU A 178 -4.82 8.66 15.33
CA LEU A 178 -5.38 10.01 15.32
C LEU A 178 -6.90 9.98 15.56
N LEU A 179 -7.63 9.08 14.93
CA LEU A 179 -9.07 8.92 15.13
C LEU A 179 -9.42 8.43 16.54
N LEU A 180 -8.65 7.47 17.06
CA LEU A 180 -8.84 6.91 18.39
C LEU A 180 -8.69 7.98 19.48
N ASN A 181 -7.75 8.91 19.30
CA ASN A 181 -7.55 10.05 20.20
C ASN A 181 -8.78 10.96 20.31
N PHE A 182 -9.68 10.91 19.33
CA PHE A 182 -10.96 11.62 19.34
C PHE A 182 -12.17 10.70 19.57
N GLY A 183 -11.96 9.44 19.91
CA GLY A 183 -13.03 8.50 20.27
C GLY A 183 -13.71 7.81 19.10
N TYR A 184 -12.99 7.61 17.99
CA TYR A 184 -13.48 6.82 16.86
C TYR A 184 -12.60 5.59 16.60
N ASP A 185 -13.22 4.41 16.58
CA ASP A 185 -12.58 3.16 16.20
C ASP A 185 -12.56 3.04 14.68
N PHE A 186 -11.38 3.20 14.09
CA PHE A 186 -11.19 3.22 12.64
C PHE A 186 -11.52 1.89 11.95
N TYR A 187 -11.25 0.76 12.59
CA TYR A 187 -11.47 -0.55 11.99
C TYR A 187 -12.93 -0.98 12.09
N ARG A 188 -13.58 -0.71 13.23
CA ARG A 188 -15.01 -1.00 13.42
C ARG A 188 -15.91 0.04 12.77
N GLY A 189 -15.36 1.22 12.48
CA GLY A 189 -16.10 2.35 11.95
C GLY A 189 -17.15 2.87 12.93
N LYS A 190 -16.83 2.89 14.23
CA LYS A 190 -17.79 3.20 15.31
C LYS A 190 -17.24 4.30 16.22
N CYS A 191 -18.13 5.21 16.60
CA CYS A 191 -17.88 6.16 17.68
C CYS A 191 -17.87 5.44 19.03
N PHE A 192 -17.15 6.00 19.99
CA PHE A 192 -17.20 5.56 21.37
C PHE A 192 -18.54 5.92 22.02
N LYS A 193 -18.84 5.29 23.15
CA LYS A 193 -20.02 5.63 23.96
C LYS A 193 -19.91 7.06 24.50
N LYS A 194 -21.06 7.74 24.70
CA LYS A 194 -21.15 9.11 25.21
C LYS A 194 -20.24 9.39 26.41
N SER A 195 -20.23 8.52 27.42
CA SER A 195 -19.39 8.70 28.61
C SER A 195 -17.89 8.72 28.31
N ALA A 196 -17.43 7.96 27.33
CA ALA A 196 -16.03 8.00 26.90
C ALA A 196 -15.71 9.24 26.06
N LEU A 197 -16.66 9.66 25.19
CA LEU A 197 -16.53 10.90 24.41
C LEU A 197 -16.46 12.14 25.31
N LEU A 198 -17.31 12.23 26.35
CA LEU A 198 -17.26 13.33 27.33
C LEU A 198 -15.89 13.45 28.00
N ARG A 199 -15.30 12.33 28.44
CA ARG A 199 -13.95 12.33 29.03
C ARG A 199 -12.88 12.79 28.03
N ILE A 200 -13.02 12.45 26.75
CA ILE A 200 -12.08 12.91 25.71
C ILE A 200 -12.26 14.41 25.45
N TYR A 201 -13.51 14.88 25.39
CA TYR A 201 -13.87 16.29 25.20
C TYR A 201 -13.25 17.17 26.29
N GLU A 202 -13.41 16.79 27.56
CA GLU A 202 -12.85 17.51 28.71
C GLU A 202 -11.32 17.47 28.70
N ARG A 203 -10.73 16.27 28.57
CA ARG A 203 -9.26 16.09 28.61
C ARG A 203 -8.55 16.86 27.50
N ARG A 204 -9.16 17.00 26.33
CA ARG A 204 -8.56 17.68 25.17
C ARG A 204 -9.03 19.12 25.00
N ASN A 205 -9.85 19.63 25.92
CA ASN A 205 -10.46 20.96 25.83
C ASN A 205 -11.08 21.24 24.44
N LEU A 206 -11.93 20.33 23.95
CA LEU A 206 -12.49 20.42 22.59
C LEU A 206 -13.56 21.51 22.41
N LYS A 207 -13.74 22.38 23.41
CA LYS A 207 -14.59 23.58 23.33
C LYS A 207 -14.14 24.50 22.19
N GLU A 208 -12.83 24.64 21.99
CA GLU A 208 -12.24 25.46 20.93
C GLU A 208 -12.29 24.80 19.53
N GLY A 209 -13.00 23.67 19.42
CA GLY A 209 -13.18 22.92 18.19
C GLY A 209 -12.29 21.68 18.06
N ILE A 210 -12.67 20.81 17.12
CA ILE A 210 -11.91 19.59 16.81
C ILE A 210 -10.86 19.90 15.76
N LYS A 211 -9.59 19.62 16.09
CA LYS A 211 -8.47 19.72 15.17
C LYS A 211 -7.47 18.59 15.41
N PHE A 212 -7.22 17.79 14.38
CA PHE A 212 -6.14 16.81 14.41
C PHE A 212 -4.78 17.51 14.49
N SER A 213 -3.94 17.04 15.40
CA SER A 213 -2.57 17.48 15.60
C SER A 213 -1.69 16.30 16.00
N SER A 214 -0.39 16.42 15.75
CA SER A 214 0.62 15.48 16.23
C SER A 214 1.95 16.18 16.43
N ASP A 215 2.59 15.90 17.56
CA ASP A 215 3.94 16.40 17.88
C ASP A 215 5.05 15.51 17.29
N ASP A 216 4.69 14.41 16.62
CA ASP A 216 5.65 13.54 15.94
C ASP A 216 6.15 14.22 14.65
N VAL A 217 7.30 14.86 14.77
CA VAL A 217 8.01 15.54 13.68
C VAL A 217 8.92 14.61 12.88
N ARG A 218 8.98 13.31 13.21
CA ARG A 218 9.84 12.37 12.48
C ARG A 218 9.36 12.27 11.02
N PRO A 219 10.29 12.29 10.06
CA PRO A 219 9.93 12.23 8.65
C PRO A 219 9.43 10.84 8.29
N TYR A 220 8.41 10.79 7.44
CA TYR A 220 7.87 9.53 6.91
C TYR A 220 8.88 8.74 6.09
N SER A 221 9.88 9.40 5.49
CA SER A 221 11.02 8.72 4.87
C SER A 221 11.81 7.79 5.81
N GLU A 222 11.72 8.01 7.13
CA GLU A 222 12.33 7.11 8.12
C GLU A 222 11.35 6.02 8.57
N ARG A 223 10.08 6.37 8.76
CA ARG A 223 9.05 5.49 9.31
C ARG A 223 8.51 4.48 8.30
N MET A 224 8.41 4.86 7.03
CA MET A 224 7.86 4.05 5.94
C MET A 224 8.92 3.26 5.18
N PHE A 225 10.20 3.58 5.38
CA PHE A 225 11.27 2.86 4.72
C PHE A 225 11.55 1.51 5.40
N PRO A 226 11.64 0.40 4.65
CA PRO A 226 11.76 -0.92 5.25
C PRO A 226 13.08 -1.11 6.00
N HIS A 227 13.02 -1.85 7.10
CA HIS A 227 14.23 -2.28 7.82
C HIS A 227 14.83 -3.54 7.19
N SER A 228 14.02 -4.36 6.54
CA SER A 228 14.44 -5.55 5.82
C SER A 228 13.60 -5.75 4.57
N ILE A 229 14.16 -6.46 3.59
CA ILE A 229 13.48 -6.86 2.36
C ILE A 229 13.72 -8.34 2.10
N TRP A 230 12.72 -9.04 1.58
CA TRP A 230 12.85 -10.44 1.20
C TRP A 230 13.36 -10.55 -0.25
N VAL A 231 14.45 -11.28 -0.46
CA VAL A 231 15.00 -11.52 -1.80
C VAL A 231 15.21 -13.02 -1.99
N LYS A 232 14.35 -13.64 -2.82
CA LYS A 232 14.48 -15.06 -3.24
C LYS A 232 14.69 -16.03 -2.07
N GLY A 233 13.84 -15.95 -1.04
CA GLY A 233 13.86 -16.93 0.04
C GLY A 233 14.68 -16.51 1.28
N LYS A 234 15.22 -15.29 1.30
CA LYS A 234 16.08 -14.80 2.38
C LYS A 234 15.89 -13.30 2.62
N ASP A 235 15.94 -12.88 3.88
CA ASP A 235 15.92 -11.46 4.25
C ASP A 235 17.27 -10.78 4.05
N ILE A 236 17.21 -9.53 3.58
CA ILE A 236 18.30 -8.57 3.60
C ILE A 236 17.97 -7.52 4.66
N ASN A 237 18.81 -7.39 5.68
CA ASN A 237 18.69 -6.33 6.68
C ASN A 237 19.31 -5.03 6.17
N LEU A 238 18.48 -4.00 5.91
CA LEU A 238 18.90 -2.69 5.41
C LEU A 238 19.47 -1.76 6.51
N ARG A 239 19.47 -2.22 7.77
CA ARG A 239 20.16 -1.55 8.88
C ARG A 239 21.61 -2.01 9.04
N SER A 240 22.02 -3.11 8.39
CA SER A 240 23.38 -3.66 8.53
C SER A 240 23.88 -4.29 7.22
N PRO A 241 24.72 -3.58 6.44
CA PRO A 241 25.11 -2.19 6.65
C PRO A 241 23.94 -1.23 6.44
N ARG A 242 23.93 -0.13 7.20
CA ARG A 242 22.85 0.86 7.14
C ARG A 242 22.78 1.52 5.77
N MET A 243 21.59 1.48 5.15
CA MET A 243 21.35 2.22 3.91
C MET A 243 21.48 3.73 4.16
N PRO A 244 22.19 4.48 3.30
CA PRO A 244 22.35 5.92 3.45
C PRO A 244 21.03 6.67 3.57
N ASP A 245 20.96 7.64 4.47
CA ASP A 245 19.72 8.38 4.77
C ASP A 245 19.22 9.17 3.55
N ASN A 246 20.13 9.69 2.73
CA ASN A 246 19.79 10.35 1.48
C ASN A 246 19.13 9.39 0.47
N TYR A 247 19.48 8.10 0.47
CA TYR A 247 18.86 7.11 -0.42
C TYR A 247 17.41 6.86 0.00
N ARG A 248 17.19 6.67 1.32
CA ARG A 248 15.85 6.49 1.90
C ARG A 248 14.95 7.70 1.61
N LYS A 249 15.47 8.91 1.82
CA LYS A 249 14.78 10.17 1.48
C LYS A 249 14.47 10.29 0.00
N PHE A 250 15.40 9.91 -0.88
CA PHE A 250 15.21 10.01 -2.32
C PHE A 250 14.15 9.04 -2.83
N ILE A 251 14.15 7.79 -2.33
CA ILE A 251 13.10 6.78 -2.57
C ILE A 251 11.76 7.31 -2.09
N PHE A 252 11.67 7.77 -0.84
CA PHE A 252 10.42 8.30 -0.30
C PHE A 252 9.92 9.51 -1.11
N SER A 253 10.81 10.38 -1.59
CA SER A 253 10.42 11.55 -2.39
C SER A 253 9.70 11.19 -3.69
N TYR A 254 9.99 10.02 -4.27
CA TYR A 254 9.27 9.51 -5.42
C TYR A 254 7.81 9.24 -5.04
N PHE A 255 7.57 8.42 -4.01
CA PHE A 255 6.22 8.14 -3.51
C PHE A 255 5.50 9.41 -3.06
N GLN A 256 6.21 10.34 -2.41
CA GLN A 256 5.65 11.61 -1.97
C GLN A 256 5.11 12.42 -3.14
N ARG A 257 5.83 12.49 -4.27
CA ARG A 257 5.37 13.18 -5.48
C ARG A 257 4.27 12.41 -6.20
N SER A 258 4.43 11.09 -6.37
CA SER A 258 3.49 10.27 -7.14
C SER A 258 2.11 10.12 -6.47
N TYR A 259 2.06 10.15 -5.14
CA TYR A 259 0.85 9.88 -4.36
C TYR A 259 0.45 11.03 -3.42
N GLU A 260 1.08 12.21 -3.57
CA GLU A 260 0.91 13.39 -2.70
C GLU A 260 0.97 13.01 -1.21
N LEU A 261 1.96 12.21 -0.80
CA LEU A 261 2.09 11.81 0.61
C LEU A 261 2.46 13.02 1.48
N ALA A 262 2.01 13.01 2.73
CA ALA A 262 2.53 13.92 3.73
C ALA A 262 4.01 13.61 4.01
N SER A 263 4.81 14.60 4.41
CA SER A 263 6.21 14.39 4.79
C SER A 263 6.37 13.85 6.23
N SER A 264 5.35 14.01 7.07
CA SER A 264 5.36 13.64 8.49
C SER A 264 3.93 13.41 9.01
N LYS A 265 3.81 12.88 10.22
CA LYS A 265 2.50 12.71 10.89
C LYS A 265 1.82 14.04 11.21
N SER A 266 2.60 15.08 11.51
CA SER A 266 2.06 16.43 11.73
C SER A 266 1.40 16.98 10.46
N GLU A 267 2.04 16.84 9.30
CA GLU A 267 1.44 17.24 8.02
C GLU A 267 0.25 16.33 7.65
N TYR A 268 0.32 15.03 7.94
CA TYR A 268 -0.81 14.12 7.75
C TYR A 268 -2.03 14.51 8.58
N ALA A 269 -1.82 14.88 9.85
CA ALA A 269 -2.87 15.39 10.72
C ALA A 269 -3.51 16.67 10.15
N LYS A 270 -2.72 17.56 9.53
CA LYS A 270 -3.27 18.72 8.79
C LYS A 270 -4.16 18.27 7.64
N LYS A 271 -3.72 17.33 6.80
CA LYS A 271 -4.56 16.76 5.72
C LYS A 271 -5.85 16.11 6.24
N MET A 272 -5.82 15.50 7.42
CA MET A 272 -7.01 14.92 8.03
C MET A 272 -8.06 15.97 8.42
N ASN A 273 -7.65 17.20 8.80
CA ASN A 273 -8.58 18.30 9.09
C ASN A 273 -9.41 18.69 7.87
N ASP A 274 -8.83 18.61 6.67
CA ASP A 274 -9.50 18.95 5.41
C ASP A 274 -10.20 17.74 4.75
N SER A 275 -10.37 16.64 5.51
CA SER A 275 -10.89 15.38 4.99
C SER A 275 -12.23 14.97 5.60
N LYS A 276 -12.83 13.91 5.05
CA LYS A 276 -14.03 13.26 5.60
C LYS A 276 -13.91 12.87 7.08
N TYR A 277 -12.69 12.66 7.57
CA TYR A 277 -12.45 12.17 8.93
C TYR A 277 -12.79 13.20 9.99
N LEU A 278 -12.57 14.50 9.72
CA LEU A 278 -13.02 15.55 10.64
C LEU A 278 -14.54 15.52 10.83
N ASN A 279 -15.28 15.36 9.72
CA ASN A 279 -16.74 15.28 9.76
C ASN A 279 -17.24 14.03 10.49
N ILE A 280 -16.54 12.90 10.36
CA ILE A 280 -16.85 11.67 11.12
C ILE A 280 -16.72 11.93 12.62
N ILE A 281 -15.63 12.58 13.06
CA ILE A 281 -15.44 12.90 14.47
C ILE A 281 -16.51 13.88 14.95
N LYS A 282 -16.76 14.98 14.22
CA LYS A 282 -17.80 15.96 14.59
C LYS A 282 -19.15 15.27 14.83
N ARG A 283 -19.55 14.39 13.90
CA ARG A 283 -20.76 13.59 14.04
C ARG A 283 -20.77 12.70 15.28
N CYS A 284 -19.65 12.08 15.66
CA CYS A 284 -19.61 11.29 16.89
C CYS A 284 -20.01 12.07 18.14
N TYR A 285 -19.60 13.34 18.24
CA TYR A 285 -19.95 14.20 19.37
C TYR A 285 -21.39 14.72 19.26
N THR A 286 -21.80 15.19 18.07
CA THR A 286 -23.18 15.64 17.83
C THR A 286 -24.21 14.54 18.07
N ASP A 287 -23.99 13.34 17.54
CA ASP A 287 -24.89 12.19 17.72
C ASP A 287 -24.95 11.73 19.19
N ALA A 288 -23.93 12.05 19.99
CA ALA A 288 -23.91 11.81 21.43
C ALA A 288 -24.55 12.95 22.27
N GLY A 289 -25.00 14.02 21.62
CA GLY A 289 -25.51 15.23 22.27
C GLY A 289 -24.44 15.97 23.08
N ILE A 290 -23.22 16.04 22.53
CA ILE A 290 -22.12 16.86 23.05
C ILE A 290 -21.93 18.02 22.07
N GLU A 291 -22.18 19.24 22.54
CA GLU A 291 -22.06 20.44 21.70
C GLU A 291 -20.60 20.79 21.45
N LEU A 292 -20.30 21.03 20.17
CA LEU A 292 -19.03 21.54 19.69
C LEU A 292 -19.32 22.98 19.25
N GLU A 293 -18.56 23.96 19.74
CA GLU A 293 -18.64 25.34 19.24
C GLU A 293 -18.07 25.47 17.81
#